data_AF-A0AAD6J4Y8-F1
#
_entry.id   AF-A0AAD6J4Y8-F1
#
_cell.length_a   1.000
_cell.length_b   1.000
_cell.length_c   1.000
_cell.angle_alpha   90.00
_cell.angle_beta   90.00
_cell.angle_gamma   90.00
#
_symmetry.space_group_name_H-M   'P 1'
#
loop_
_entity.id
_entity.type
_entity.pdbx_description
1 polymer ?
#
loop_
_entity_poly.entity_id
_entity_poly.type
_entity_poly.pdbx_seq_one_letter_code
_entity_poly.pdbx_strand_id
1 'polypeptide(L)'
;MLERQFSTTGQAVGWAKFARGKLGGKGVLLDTNILSLILESNKLDGWLRKTASHSQIATCRLNLLEHISSSVIIMDTEHDEIIAGLKAKGVHTIDGPCQSADSTSLACRVLREEFEHQAVEGHVVGWRGKMKQSRVDLAFACEGHTKGFAFVTADANFQAHFAHGLQNEGITTYVVPAGWLRASMVGSPAPYIASK
;
A
#
# COMPACT_ATOMS: atom_id res chain seq x y z
N MET A 1 -9.32 23.54 -11.35
CA MET A 1 -9.91 22.27 -10.90
C MET A 1 -8.79 21.24 -10.95
N LEU A 2 -8.16 20.88 -9.84
CA LEU A 2 -7.09 19.87 -9.84
C LEU A 2 -7.74 18.50 -10.09
N GLU A 3 -7.49 17.91 -11.25
CA GLU A 3 -7.95 16.57 -11.56
C GLU A 3 -7.45 15.61 -10.49
N ARG A 4 -8.40 15.00 -9.78
CA ARG A 4 -8.11 14.06 -8.71
C ARG A 4 -7.79 12.69 -9.33
N GLN A 5 -6.62 12.57 -9.96
CA GLN A 5 -6.15 11.32 -10.55
C GLN A 5 -5.25 10.59 -9.56
N PHE A 6 -5.58 9.33 -9.31
CA PHE A 6 -4.64 8.30 -8.88
C PHE A 6 -4.32 7.44 -10.10
N SER A 7 -3.15 6.82 -10.18
CA SER A 7 -2.86 5.82 -11.21
C SER A 7 -3.21 4.42 -10.72
N THR A 8 -3.63 3.56 -11.65
CA THR A 8 -4.08 2.20 -11.33
C THR A 8 -3.71 1.17 -12.37
N THR A 9 -3.69 -0.09 -11.94
CA THR A 9 -3.64 -1.28 -12.78
C THR A 9 -4.80 -2.22 -12.47
N GLY A 10 -4.95 -3.28 -13.27
CA GLY A 10 -5.84 -4.39 -13.01
C GLY A 10 -7.31 -4.01 -13.11
N GLN A 11 -8.14 -4.54 -12.20
CA GLN A 11 -9.59 -4.30 -12.18
C GLN A 11 -9.96 -3.14 -11.25
N ALA A 12 -9.34 -1.99 -11.47
CA ALA A 12 -9.57 -0.81 -10.66
C ALA A 12 -11.01 -0.28 -10.78
N VAL A 13 -11.53 0.25 -9.67
CA VAL A 13 -12.83 0.93 -9.67
C VAL A 13 -12.68 2.38 -10.09
N GLY A 14 -13.71 2.94 -10.73
CA GLY A 14 -13.72 4.37 -11.07
C GLY A 14 -13.70 5.27 -9.83
N TRP A 15 -13.26 6.52 -10.03
CA TRP A 15 -13.08 7.55 -8.99
C TRP A 15 -14.23 7.64 -7.98
N ALA A 16 -15.49 7.62 -8.44
CA ALA A 16 -16.65 7.75 -7.55
C ALA A 16 -16.76 6.61 -6.54
N LYS A 17 -16.39 5.38 -6.93
CA LYS A 17 -16.36 4.22 -6.02
C LYS A 17 -15.13 4.30 -5.11
N PHE A 18 -13.97 4.64 -5.66
CA PHE A 18 -12.74 4.84 -4.90
C PHE A 18 -12.91 5.89 -3.79
N ALA A 19 -13.44 7.07 -4.10
CA ALA A 19 -13.62 8.17 -3.15
C ALA A 19 -14.61 7.84 -2.02
N ARG A 20 -15.48 6.85 -2.23
CA ARG A 20 -16.41 6.30 -1.23
C ARG A 20 -15.81 5.13 -0.45
N GLY A 21 -14.58 4.69 -0.79
CA GLY A 21 -13.92 3.56 -0.16
C GLY A 21 -14.45 2.19 -0.61
N LYS A 22 -15.10 2.11 -1.79
CA LYS A 22 -15.70 0.89 -2.36
C LYS A 22 -14.76 0.27 -3.39
N LEU A 23 -13.74 -0.46 -2.95
CA LEU A 23 -12.57 -0.76 -3.80
C LEU A 23 -12.60 -2.14 -4.48
N GLY A 24 -13.71 -2.88 -4.36
CA GLY A 24 -13.86 -4.23 -4.92
C GLY A 24 -13.08 -5.28 -4.11
N GLY A 25 -13.32 -6.56 -4.39
CA GLY A 25 -12.69 -7.67 -3.65
C GLY A 25 -13.01 -7.66 -2.15
N LYS A 26 -12.02 -8.00 -1.32
CA LYS A 26 -12.12 -7.93 0.15
C LYS A 26 -11.86 -6.53 0.69
N GLY A 27 -11.01 -5.76 0.02
CA GLY A 27 -10.67 -4.39 0.37
C GLY A 27 -9.25 -4.00 -0.04
N VAL A 28 -8.53 -3.30 0.83
CA VAL A 28 -7.18 -2.79 0.54
C VAL A 28 -6.09 -3.35 1.45
N LEU A 29 -4.92 -3.59 0.86
CA LEU A 29 -3.67 -3.80 1.56
C LEU A 29 -2.85 -2.50 1.47
N LEU A 30 -2.52 -1.94 2.63
CA LEU A 30 -1.82 -0.67 2.72
C LEU A 30 -0.31 -0.87 2.76
N ASP A 31 0.39 -0.11 1.94
CA ASP A 31 1.84 0.10 1.99
C ASP A 31 2.30 0.80 3.29
N THR A 32 3.57 0.65 3.64
CA THR A 32 4.26 1.25 4.78
C THR A 32 4.08 2.76 4.83
N ASN A 33 4.17 3.47 3.69
CA ASN A 33 4.01 4.94 3.68
C ASN A 33 2.60 5.41 4.09
N ILE A 34 1.57 4.57 3.91
CA ILE A 34 0.21 4.86 4.35
C ILE A 34 0.02 4.40 5.80
N LEU A 35 0.55 3.23 6.12
CA LEU A 35 0.53 2.67 7.47
C LEU A 35 1.15 3.64 8.49
N SER A 36 2.29 4.25 8.17
CA SER A 36 2.95 5.22 9.06
C SER A 36 2.02 6.34 9.47
N LEU A 37 1.22 6.87 8.53
CA LEU A 37 0.26 7.94 8.82
C LEU A 37 -0.87 7.48 9.75
N ILE A 38 -1.25 6.20 9.69
CA ILE A 38 -2.26 5.60 10.58
C ILE A 38 -1.69 5.40 11.98
N LEU A 39 -0.42 5.00 12.09
CA LEU A 39 0.25 4.76 13.37
C LEU A 39 0.55 6.08 14.08
N GLU A 40 0.92 7.13 13.35
CA GLU A 40 1.11 8.50 13.86
C GLU A 40 -0.19 9.21 14.27
N SER A 41 -1.35 8.68 13.89
CA SER A 41 -2.68 9.25 14.19
C SER A 41 -3.43 8.44 15.25
N ASN A 42 -4.19 9.12 16.12
CA ASN A 42 -5.07 8.46 17.10
C ASN A 42 -6.34 7.85 16.49
N LYS A 43 -6.68 8.18 15.23
CA LYS A 43 -7.92 7.75 14.57
C LYS A 43 -7.71 7.52 13.07
N LEU A 44 -8.55 6.66 12.46
CA LEU A 44 -8.76 6.71 11.01
C LEU A 44 -9.59 7.95 10.66
N ASP A 45 -9.15 8.69 9.65
CA ASP A 45 -9.86 9.87 9.18
C ASP A 45 -9.99 9.90 7.65
N GLY A 46 -10.85 10.77 7.16
CA GLY A 46 -11.04 11.05 5.74
C GLY A 46 -11.34 9.82 4.89
N TRP A 47 -10.47 9.53 3.91
CA TRP A 47 -10.67 8.45 2.95
C TRP A 47 -10.54 7.06 3.60
N LEU A 48 -9.61 6.87 4.52
CA LEU A 48 -9.43 5.59 5.22
C LEU A 48 -10.65 5.24 6.07
N ARG A 49 -11.26 6.22 6.74
CA ARG A 49 -12.52 5.99 7.48
C ARG A 49 -13.65 5.52 6.56
N LYS A 50 -13.82 6.16 5.40
CA LYS A 50 -14.82 5.77 4.39
C LYS A 50 -14.55 4.37 3.85
N THR A 51 -13.27 4.04 3.64
CA THR A 51 -12.82 2.73 3.20
C THR A 51 -13.14 1.66 4.23
N ALA A 52 -12.82 1.88 5.51
CA ALA A 52 -13.15 0.97 6.60
C ALA A 52 -14.66 0.69 6.73
N SER A 53 -15.51 1.62 6.27
CA SER A 53 -16.98 1.44 6.30
C SER A 53 -17.53 0.58 5.16
N HIS A 54 -16.73 0.27 4.13
CA HIS A 54 -17.19 -0.40 2.91
C HIS A 54 -16.29 -1.54 2.43
N SER A 55 -15.05 -1.58 2.92
CA SER A 55 -13.97 -2.47 2.49
C SER A 55 -13.11 -2.81 3.70
N GLN A 56 -12.52 -4.00 3.72
CA GLN A 56 -11.51 -4.31 4.73
C GLN A 56 -10.26 -3.47 4.50
N ILE A 57 -9.62 -3.02 5.57
CA ILE A 57 -8.29 -2.43 5.53
C ILE A 57 -7.33 -3.42 6.14
N ALA A 58 -6.29 -3.76 5.41
CA ALA A 58 -5.24 -4.65 5.86
C ALA A 58 -3.87 -3.99 5.76
N THR A 59 -2.94 -4.46 6.58
CA THR A 59 -1.49 -4.28 6.45
C THR A 59 -0.80 -5.61 6.68
N CYS A 60 0.52 -5.68 6.56
CA CYS A 60 1.29 -6.89 6.82
C CYS A 60 2.37 -6.66 7.88
N ARG A 61 2.88 -7.75 8.46
CA ARG A 61 3.95 -7.69 9.47
C ARG A 61 5.26 -7.08 8.96
N LEU A 62 5.57 -7.22 7.67
CA LEU A 62 6.77 -6.61 7.10
C LEU A 62 6.64 -5.09 7.02
N ASN A 63 5.45 -4.55 6.74
CA ASN A 63 5.21 -3.10 6.79
C ASN A 63 5.38 -2.53 8.19
N LEU A 64 5.00 -3.30 9.22
CA LEU A 64 5.26 -2.92 10.60
C LEU A 64 6.76 -2.88 10.88
N LEU A 65 7.51 -3.89 10.42
CA LEU A 65 8.96 -3.92 10.55
C LEU A 65 9.62 -2.73 9.83
N GLU A 66 9.21 -2.42 8.60
CA GLU A 66 9.71 -1.26 7.87
C GLU A 66 9.42 0.05 8.61
N HIS A 67 8.19 0.21 9.13
CA HIS A 67 7.81 1.38 9.91
C HIS A 67 8.68 1.57 11.16
N ILE A 68 8.79 0.53 12.01
CA ILE A 68 9.56 0.60 13.26
C ILE A 68 11.07 0.71 13.02
N SER A 69 11.56 0.24 11.87
CA SER A 69 12.97 0.40 11.47
C SER A 69 13.29 1.75 10.84
N SER A 70 12.27 2.58 10.58
CA SER A 70 12.49 3.90 10.01
C SER A 70 13.16 4.83 11.03
N SER A 71 14.07 5.68 10.55
CA SER A 71 14.91 6.57 11.37
C SER A 71 14.14 7.64 12.17
N VAL A 72 12.81 7.67 12.08
CA VAL A 72 11.93 8.69 12.65
C VAL A 72 11.24 8.20 13.93
N ILE A 73 11.38 6.92 14.27
CA ILE A 73 10.62 6.32 15.37
C ILE A 73 11.57 5.82 16.46
N ILE A 74 11.51 6.49 17.61
CA ILE A 74 12.06 6.01 18.88
C ILE A 74 10.90 5.29 19.56
N MET A 75 10.94 3.96 19.69
CA MET A 75 9.84 3.23 20.31
C MET A 75 10.15 2.79 21.75
N ASP A 76 9.34 3.31 22.65
CA ASP A 76 8.98 2.69 23.95
C ASP A 76 7.65 1.90 23.83
N THR A 77 7.21 1.55 22.61
CA THR A 77 5.92 0.89 22.34
C THR A 77 6.15 -0.57 21.93
N GLU A 78 5.47 -1.49 22.59
CA GLU A 78 5.59 -2.92 22.31
C GLU A 78 4.83 -3.33 21.03
N HIS A 79 5.32 -4.37 20.34
CA HIS A 79 4.70 -4.89 19.11
C HIS A 79 3.20 -5.19 19.28
N ASP A 80 2.83 -5.79 20.42
CA ASP A 80 1.44 -6.18 20.68
C ASP A 80 0.52 -4.97 20.87
N GLU A 81 1.05 -3.86 21.39
CA GLU A 81 0.31 -2.59 21.51
C GLU A 81 0.03 -1.97 20.15
N ILE A 82 0.99 -2.05 19.21
CA ILE A 82 0.80 -1.62 17.82
C ILE A 82 -0.32 -2.43 17.16
N ILE A 83 -0.26 -3.77 17.28
CA ILE A 83 -1.26 -4.65 16.70
C ILE A 83 -2.65 -4.38 17.30
N ALA A 84 -2.73 -4.20 18.62
CA ALA A 84 -3.97 -3.86 19.31
C ALA A 84 -4.53 -2.51 18.83
N GLY A 85 -3.67 -1.49 18.68
CA GLY A 85 -4.04 -0.17 18.20
C GLY A 85 -4.56 -0.19 16.74
N LEU A 86 -3.91 -0.94 15.87
CA LEU A 86 -4.37 -1.15 14.49
C LEU A 86 -5.72 -1.87 14.44
N LYS A 87 -5.88 -2.92 15.24
CA LYS A 87 -7.14 -3.67 15.34
C LYS A 87 -8.28 -2.79 15.85
N ALA A 88 -8.03 -1.95 16.87
CA ALA A 88 -9.01 -1.00 17.38
C ALA A 88 -9.43 0.05 16.33
N LYS A 89 -8.52 0.37 15.40
CA LYS A 89 -8.79 1.22 14.23
C LYS A 89 -9.49 0.47 13.08
N GLY A 90 -9.72 -0.84 13.18
CA GLY A 90 -10.31 -1.64 12.12
C GLY A 90 -9.32 -2.04 11.01
N VAL A 91 -8.02 -1.98 11.29
CA VAL A 91 -6.95 -2.44 10.37
C VAL A 91 -6.56 -3.86 10.75
N HIS A 92 -6.73 -4.78 9.80
CA HIS A 92 -6.33 -6.17 9.93
C HIS A 92 -4.85 -6.34 9.61
N THR A 93 -4.16 -7.25 10.29
CA THR A 93 -2.79 -7.63 9.92
C THR A 93 -2.85 -8.99 9.25
N ILE A 94 -2.32 -9.08 8.03
CA ILE A 94 -2.05 -10.35 7.35
C ILE A 94 -0.59 -10.75 7.56
N ASP A 95 -0.28 -12.01 7.27
CA ASP A 95 1.10 -12.48 7.18
C ASP A 95 1.87 -11.69 6.11
N GLY A 96 3.21 -11.72 6.18
CA GLY A 96 4.08 -10.95 5.29
C GLY A 96 3.88 -11.25 3.80
N PRO A 97 4.67 -10.64 2.91
CA PRO A 97 4.60 -10.95 1.49
C PRO A 97 5.21 -12.34 1.23
N CYS A 98 4.92 -12.90 0.05
CA CYS A 98 5.47 -14.19 -0.41
C CYS A 98 5.18 -15.37 0.52
N GLN A 99 4.00 -15.41 1.15
CA GLN A 99 3.63 -16.51 2.07
C GLN A 99 3.10 -17.74 1.33
N SER A 100 2.71 -17.57 0.06
CA SER A 100 2.27 -18.65 -0.81
C SER A 100 3.18 -18.77 -2.03
N ALA A 101 3.33 -20.00 -2.52
CA ALA A 101 4.00 -20.27 -3.79
C ALA A 101 3.33 -19.49 -4.94
N ASP A 102 2.02 -19.28 -4.86
CA ASP A 102 1.25 -18.50 -5.82
C ASP A 102 1.67 -17.03 -5.85
N SER A 103 1.78 -16.39 -4.68
CA SER A 103 2.20 -14.98 -4.54
C SER A 103 3.63 -14.76 -5.05
N THR A 104 4.56 -15.64 -4.71
CA THR A 104 5.93 -15.57 -5.22
C THR A 104 6.00 -15.82 -6.72
N SER A 105 5.28 -16.81 -7.22
CA SER A 105 5.22 -17.11 -8.66
C SER A 105 4.63 -15.95 -9.44
N LEU A 106 3.59 -15.31 -8.90
CA LEU A 106 2.96 -14.12 -9.45
C LEU A 106 3.96 -12.95 -9.52
N ALA A 107 4.69 -12.68 -8.46
CA ALA A 107 5.74 -11.65 -8.46
C ALA A 107 6.81 -11.94 -9.54
N CYS A 108 7.26 -13.19 -9.67
CA CYS A 108 8.22 -13.57 -10.71
C CYS A 108 7.68 -13.36 -12.14
N ARG A 109 6.38 -13.57 -12.38
CA ARG A 109 5.78 -13.31 -13.69
C ARG A 109 5.70 -11.83 -14.00
N VAL A 110 5.23 -11.01 -13.06
CA VAL A 110 5.23 -9.54 -13.21
C VAL A 110 6.64 -9.03 -13.55
N LEU A 111 7.66 -9.51 -12.84
CA LEU A 111 9.04 -9.14 -13.09
C LEU A 111 9.52 -9.54 -14.49
N ARG A 112 9.13 -10.72 -14.96
CA ARG A 112 9.50 -11.20 -16.30
C ARG A 112 8.85 -10.35 -17.37
N GLU A 113 7.55 -10.14 -17.29
CA GLU A 113 6.80 -9.37 -18.28
C GLU A 113 7.26 -7.91 -18.35
N GLU A 114 7.54 -7.32 -17.20
CA GLU A 114 8.06 -5.96 -17.15
C GLU A 114 9.48 -5.89 -17.73
N PHE A 115 10.35 -6.85 -17.42
CA PHE A 115 11.67 -6.91 -18.02
C PHE A 115 11.60 -7.02 -19.56
N GLU A 116 10.73 -7.88 -20.08
CA GLU A 116 10.52 -8.06 -21.51
C GLU A 116 10.01 -6.78 -22.17
N HIS A 117 9.05 -6.09 -21.54
CA HIS A 117 8.56 -4.80 -22.00
C HIS A 117 9.68 -3.74 -22.05
N GLN A 118 10.44 -3.60 -20.98
CA GLN A 118 11.56 -2.65 -20.90
C GLN A 118 12.70 -3.00 -21.87
N ALA A 119 12.85 -4.27 -22.23
CA ALA A 119 13.79 -4.72 -23.26
C ALA A 119 13.37 -4.27 -24.66
N VAL A 120 12.08 -4.38 -24.98
CA VAL A 120 11.53 -3.87 -26.24
C VAL A 120 11.67 -2.35 -26.33
N GLU A 121 11.50 -1.63 -25.23
CA GLU A 121 11.67 -0.16 -25.18
C GLU A 121 13.14 0.30 -25.13
N GLY A 122 14.11 -0.62 -24.99
CA GLY A 122 15.53 -0.28 -24.91
C GLY A 122 15.96 0.33 -23.56
N HIS A 123 15.24 0.06 -22.48
CA HIS A 123 15.41 0.68 -21.15
C HIS A 123 15.96 -0.27 -20.06
N VAL A 124 16.42 -1.47 -20.43
CA VAL A 124 16.83 -2.55 -19.50
C VAL A 124 17.83 -2.13 -18.40
N VAL A 125 18.85 -1.35 -18.74
CA VAL A 125 19.93 -0.99 -17.80
C VAL A 125 19.39 -0.10 -16.66
N GLY A 126 18.50 0.84 -16.98
CA GLY A 126 17.85 1.69 -15.98
C GLY A 126 16.84 0.93 -15.12
N TRP A 127 16.17 -0.07 -15.70
CA TRP A 127 15.16 -0.85 -14.99
C TRP A 127 15.74 -1.69 -13.84
N ARG A 128 16.95 -2.24 -13.97
CA ARG A 128 17.60 -3.00 -12.87
C ARG A 128 17.84 -2.15 -11.61
N GLY A 129 18.07 -0.86 -11.76
CA GLY A 129 18.20 0.07 -10.63
C GLY A 129 16.86 0.35 -9.95
N LYS A 130 15.83 0.61 -10.76
CA LYS A 130 14.44 0.85 -10.34
C LYS A 130 13.86 -0.33 -9.56
N MET A 131 14.12 -1.55 -10.03
CA MET A 131 13.77 -2.82 -9.38
C MET A 131 14.18 -2.92 -7.90
N LYS A 132 15.34 -2.38 -7.53
CA LYS A 132 15.81 -2.48 -6.14
C LYS A 132 14.96 -1.66 -5.18
N GLN A 133 14.29 -0.62 -5.66
CA GLN A 133 13.56 0.34 -4.83
C GLN A 133 12.18 -0.18 -4.43
N SER A 134 11.46 -0.83 -5.36
CA SER A 134 10.04 -1.17 -5.15
C SER A 134 9.74 -2.69 -5.18
N ARG A 135 10.76 -3.55 -5.07
CA ARG A 135 10.58 -5.02 -5.07
C ARG A 135 9.73 -5.52 -3.90
N VAL A 136 9.80 -4.84 -2.75
CA VAL A 136 9.03 -5.21 -1.56
C VAL A 136 7.56 -4.82 -1.77
N ASP A 137 7.31 -3.64 -2.33
CA ASP A 137 5.97 -3.18 -2.74
C ASP A 137 5.32 -4.13 -3.76
N LEU A 138 6.11 -4.62 -4.73
CA LEU A 138 5.61 -5.62 -5.68
C LEU A 138 5.19 -6.90 -4.96
N ALA A 139 6.00 -7.37 -4.00
CA ALA A 139 5.67 -8.54 -3.22
C ALA A 139 4.39 -8.34 -2.40
N PHE A 140 4.13 -7.14 -1.88
CA PHE A 140 2.84 -6.79 -1.25
C PHE A 140 1.70 -6.77 -2.24
N ALA A 141 1.89 -6.20 -3.43
CA ALA A 141 0.85 -6.15 -4.44
C ALA A 141 0.40 -7.57 -4.85
N CYS A 142 1.36 -8.48 -5.06
CA CYS A 142 1.08 -9.88 -5.37
C CYS A 142 0.41 -10.62 -4.20
N GLU A 143 0.91 -10.45 -2.97
CA GLU A 143 0.30 -11.09 -1.79
C GLU A 143 -1.13 -10.58 -1.56
N GLY A 144 -1.33 -9.26 -1.64
CA GLY A 144 -2.64 -8.63 -1.57
C GLY A 144 -3.58 -9.23 -2.61
N HIS A 145 -3.16 -9.30 -3.87
CA HIS A 145 -3.94 -9.84 -4.96
C HIS A 145 -4.37 -11.29 -4.71
N THR A 146 -3.44 -12.18 -4.34
CA THR A 146 -3.77 -13.60 -4.04
C THR A 146 -4.74 -13.74 -2.88
N LYS A 147 -4.73 -12.79 -1.93
CA LYS A 147 -5.67 -12.76 -0.80
C LYS A 147 -6.97 -12.00 -1.11
N GLY A 148 -7.13 -11.41 -2.29
CA GLY A 148 -8.31 -10.68 -2.74
C GLY A 148 -8.34 -9.20 -2.33
N PHE A 149 -7.20 -8.60 -2.02
CA PHE A 149 -7.03 -7.19 -1.72
C PHE A 149 -6.44 -6.44 -2.92
N ALA A 150 -6.83 -5.18 -3.09
CA ALA A 150 -6.09 -4.24 -3.92
C ALA A 150 -4.94 -3.61 -3.11
N PHE A 151 -3.80 -3.37 -3.74
CA PHE A 151 -2.67 -2.72 -3.08
C PHE A 151 -2.76 -1.20 -3.21
N VAL A 152 -2.51 -0.47 -2.13
CA VAL A 152 -2.54 0.99 -2.10
C VAL A 152 -1.22 1.51 -1.57
N THR A 153 -0.58 2.36 -2.36
CA THR A 153 0.73 2.96 -2.06
C THR A 153 0.73 4.45 -2.38
N ALA A 154 1.58 5.22 -1.70
CA ALA A 154 1.92 6.59 -2.08
C ALA A 154 3.28 6.72 -2.79
N ASP A 155 3.95 5.61 -3.14
CA ASP A 155 5.16 5.61 -3.97
C ASP A 155 4.81 5.93 -5.43
N ALA A 156 5.12 7.16 -5.85
CA ALA A 156 4.89 7.63 -7.20
C ALA A 156 5.66 6.84 -8.27
N ASN A 157 6.73 6.14 -7.89
CA ASN A 157 7.55 5.37 -8.84
C ASN A 157 7.00 3.97 -9.09
N PHE A 158 6.16 3.45 -8.21
CA PHE A 158 5.69 2.07 -8.25
C PHE A 158 5.07 1.69 -9.60
N GLN A 159 4.22 2.55 -10.15
CA GLN A 159 3.62 2.35 -11.47
C GLN A 159 4.64 2.41 -12.60
N ALA A 160 5.58 3.37 -12.57
CA ALA A 160 6.65 3.45 -13.55
C ALA A 160 7.60 2.23 -13.51
N HIS A 161 7.56 1.45 -12.43
CA HIS A 161 8.39 0.27 -12.27
C HIS A 161 7.73 -1.00 -12.79
N PHE A 162 6.39 -1.15 -12.68
CA PHE A 162 5.71 -2.44 -12.87
C PHE A 162 4.33 -2.37 -13.55
N ALA A 163 3.89 -1.21 -14.08
CA ALA A 163 2.52 -1.04 -14.57
C ALA A 163 2.12 -2.08 -15.62
N HIS A 164 3.03 -2.42 -16.54
CA HIS A 164 2.74 -3.37 -17.62
C HIS A 164 2.51 -4.77 -17.06
N GLY A 165 3.45 -5.29 -16.28
CA GLY A 165 3.32 -6.63 -15.68
C GLY A 165 2.14 -6.74 -14.70
N LEU A 166 1.89 -5.68 -13.90
CA LEU A 166 0.74 -5.64 -13.00
C LEU A 166 -0.59 -5.67 -13.76
N GLN A 167 -0.66 -4.97 -14.90
CA GLN A 167 -1.88 -4.90 -15.72
C GLN A 167 -2.20 -6.26 -16.35
N ASN A 168 -1.20 -6.92 -16.92
CA ASN A 168 -1.36 -8.21 -17.58
C ASN A 168 -1.75 -9.33 -16.61
N GLU A 169 -1.15 -9.35 -15.42
CA GLU A 169 -1.50 -10.30 -14.36
C GLU A 169 -2.80 -9.90 -13.61
N GLY A 170 -3.45 -8.79 -13.99
CA GLY A 170 -4.71 -8.36 -13.40
C GLY A 170 -4.60 -7.89 -11.94
N ILE A 171 -3.40 -7.50 -11.50
CA ILE A 171 -3.14 -7.06 -10.13
C ILE A 171 -3.65 -5.63 -9.95
N THR A 172 -4.68 -5.47 -9.13
CA THR A 172 -5.26 -4.16 -8.84
C THR A 172 -4.40 -3.38 -7.87
N THR A 173 -3.89 -2.23 -8.33
CA THR A 173 -3.11 -1.30 -7.51
C THR A 173 -3.66 0.10 -7.62
N TYR A 174 -3.48 0.90 -6.57
CA TYR A 174 -3.80 2.33 -6.53
C TYR A 174 -2.59 3.11 -6.01
N VAL A 175 -1.99 3.93 -6.85
CA VAL A 175 -0.96 4.89 -6.42
C VAL A 175 -1.62 6.23 -6.15
N VAL A 176 -1.69 6.58 -4.87
CA VAL A 176 -2.36 7.78 -4.39
C VAL A 176 -1.35 8.89 -4.10
N PRO A 177 -1.65 10.16 -4.38
CA PRO A 177 -0.77 11.25 -3.96
C PRO A 177 -0.63 11.29 -2.44
N ALA A 178 0.61 11.32 -1.92
CA ALA A 178 0.87 11.39 -0.47
C ALA A 178 0.13 12.57 0.22
N GLY A 179 -0.03 13.69 -0.49
CA GLY A 179 -0.78 14.86 -0.01
C GLY A 179 -2.27 14.58 0.26
N TRP A 180 -2.90 13.62 -0.42
CA TRP A 180 -4.28 13.24 -0.13
C TRP A 180 -4.41 12.54 1.21
N LEU A 181 -3.49 11.63 1.52
CA LEU A 181 -3.51 10.89 2.77
C LEU A 181 -3.30 11.84 3.94
N ARG A 182 -2.31 12.74 3.86
CA ARG A 182 -2.08 13.78 4.87
C ARG A 182 -3.27 14.72 5.01
N ALA A 183 -3.79 15.30 3.92
CA ALA A 183 -4.95 16.19 3.97
C ALA A 183 -6.22 15.48 4.51
N SER A 184 -6.34 14.18 4.27
CA SER A 184 -7.45 13.37 4.80
C SER A 184 -7.31 13.04 6.29
N MET A 185 -6.14 13.30 6.90
CA MET A 185 -5.82 13.06 8.31
C MET A 185 -5.66 14.33 9.15
N VAL A 186 -5.65 15.52 8.53
CA VAL A 186 -5.68 16.79 9.27
C VAL A 186 -7.09 17.05 9.79
N GLY A 187 -7.40 16.42 10.91
CA GLY A 187 -8.44 16.78 11.86
C GLY A 187 -7.83 16.94 13.24
N SER A 188 -7.09 18.04 13.42
CA SER A 188 -6.27 18.49 14.56
C SER A 188 -5.19 17.51 15.06
N PRO A 189 -3.90 17.91 15.14
CA PRO A 189 -2.94 17.16 15.94
C PRO A 189 -3.40 17.25 17.41
N ALA A 190 -3.64 16.10 18.04
CA ALA A 190 -3.71 16.08 19.50
C ALA A 190 -2.30 16.39 20.03
N PRO A 191 -2.15 17.25 21.05
CA PRO A 191 -0.85 17.45 21.67
C PRO A 191 -0.37 16.12 22.24
N TYR A 192 0.86 15.75 21.90
CA TYR A 192 1.60 14.68 22.55
C TYR A 192 1.66 15.03 24.05
N ILE A 193 0.85 14.36 24.88
CA ILE A 193 1.04 14.43 26.33
C ILE A 193 2.11 13.40 26.65
N ALA A 194 3.35 13.86 26.77
CA ALA A 194 4.38 13.13 27.49
C ALA A 194 3.93 13.05 28.96
N SER A 195 3.35 11.92 29.37
CA SER A 195 3.23 11.58 30.78
C SER A 195 4.60 11.07 31.26
N LYS A 196 5.08 11.72 32.33
CA LYS A 196 6.34 11.48 33.04
C LYS A 196 6.54 10.05 33.48
#